data_AF-A0A7V5DRK9-F1
#
_entry.id   AF-A0A7V5DRK9-F1
#
_cell.length_a   1.000
_cell.length_b   1.000
_cell.length_c   1.000
_cell.angle_alpha   90.00
_cell.angle_beta   90.00
_cell.angle_gamma   90.00
#
_symmetry.space_group_name_H-M   'P 1'
#
loop_
_entity.id
_entity.type
_entity.pdbx_description
1 polymer ?
#
loop_
_entity_poly.entity_id
_entity_poly.type
_entity_poly.pdbx_seq_one_letter_code
_entity_poly.pdbx_strand_id
1 'polypeptide(L)'
;MYTTNILERFAKEVKRRTKVIESFSHPEAEEKVLLMVTEQMNESYRKRILPNWHLSKPALEKMRKEKYGTEVRSEEALVEV
;
A
#
# COMPACT_ATOMS: atom_id res chain seq x y z
N MET A 1 -9.89 12.47 -11.23
CA MET A 1 -8.62 12.45 -10.47
C MET A 1 -7.85 11.21 -10.85
N TYR A 2 -6.75 11.33 -11.60
CA TYR A 2 -5.84 10.22 -11.86
C TYR A 2 -4.99 9.97 -10.60
N THR A 3 -5.08 8.77 -10.04
CA THR A 3 -4.54 8.37 -8.73
C THR A 3 -3.05 8.01 -8.75
N THR A 4 -2.32 8.35 -9.83
CA THR A 4 -0.86 8.12 -9.96
C THR A 4 -0.03 8.81 -8.86
N ASN A 5 -0.58 9.82 -8.18
CA ASN A 5 0.09 10.57 -7.13
C ASN A 5 0.59 9.71 -5.95
N ILE A 6 -0.10 8.62 -5.59
CA ILE A 6 0.29 7.80 -4.42
C ILE A 6 1.51 6.91 -4.74
N LEU A 7 1.47 6.23 -5.89
CA LEU A 7 2.58 5.38 -6.35
C LEU A 7 3.81 6.23 -6.69
N GLU A 8 3.61 7.37 -7.36
CA GLU A 8 4.71 8.30 -7.63
C GLU A 8 5.33 8.86 -6.34
N ARG A 9 4.52 9.17 -5.32
CA ARG A 9 5.03 9.60 -4.00
C ARG A 9 5.88 8.53 -3.34
N PHE A 10 5.43 7.27 -3.38
CA PHE A 10 6.19 6.15 -2.84
C PHE A 10 7.54 6.02 -3.56
N ALA A 11 7.54 5.97 -4.89
CA ALA A 11 8.76 5.86 -5.68
C ALA A 11 9.73 7.04 -5.43
N LYS A 12 9.20 8.27 -5.31
CA LYS A 12 10.00 9.45 -4.96
C LYS A 12 10.61 9.34 -3.57
N GLU A 13 9.88 8.83 -2.59
CA GLU A 13 10.35 8.70 -1.22
C GLU A 13 11.42 7.62 -1.08
N VAL A 14 11.24 6.48 -1.75
CA VAL A 14 12.28 5.42 -1.85
C VAL A 14 13.54 6.02 -2.47
N LYS A 15 13.41 6.65 -3.65
CA LYS A 15 14.54 7.28 -4.35
C LYS A 15 15.26 8.33 -3.50
N ARG A 16 14.52 9.12 -2.72
CA ARG A 16 15.09 10.15 -1.83
C ARG A 16 15.98 9.53 -0.74
N ARG A 17 15.60 8.38 -0.19
CA ARG A 17 16.34 7.69 0.89
C ARG A 17 17.51 6.87 0.37
N THR A 18 17.33 6.20 -0.76
CA THR A 18 18.41 5.43 -1.39
C THR A 18 19.46 6.34 -2.01
N LYS A 19 19.13 7.59 -2.39
CA LYS A 19 20.09 8.56 -2.93
C LYS A 19 21.32 8.80 -2.04
N VAL A 20 21.18 8.71 -0.72
CA VAL A 20 22.28 8.96 0.24
C VAL A 20 23.15 7.70 0.44
N ILE A 21 22.68 6.55 -0.05
CA ILE A 21 23.35 5.26 0.09
C ILE A 21 24.10 5.01 -1.22
N GLU A 22 25.43 5.17 -1.20
CA GLU A 22 26.26 4.98 -2.40
C GLU A 22 26.35 3.51 -2.83
N SER A 23 26.30 2.58 -1.87
CA SER A 23 26.32 1.15 -2.12
C SER A 23 25.66 0.39 -0.96
N PHE A 24 24.92 -0.66 -1.29
CA PHE A 24 24.38 -1.60 -0.31
C PHE A 24 25.34 -2.77 -0.16
N SER A 25 25.73 -3.08 1.08
CA SER A 25 26.69 -4.16 1.35
C SER A 25 26.10 -5.55 1.12
N HIS A 26 24.77 -5.71 1.30
CA HIS A 26 24.04 -6.97 1.18
C HIS A 26 22.62 -6.70 0.67
N PRO A 27 21.99 -7.64 -0.07
CA PRO A 27 20.61 -7.51 -0.55
C PRO A 27 19.60 -7.26 0.58
N GLU A 28 19.79 -7.88 1.75
CA GLU A 28 18.90 -7.75 2.91
C GLU A 28 18.88 -6.31 3.45
N ALA A 29 19.97 -5.55 3.23
CA ALA A 29 20.02 -4.14 3.63
C ALA A 29 19.11 -3.27 2.74
N GLU A 30 19.00 -3.58 1.45
CA GLU A 30 18.07 -2.92 0.53
C GLU A 30 16.61 -3.21 0.93
N GLU A 31 16.29 -4.48 1.16
CA GLU A 31 14.96 -4.92 1.58
C GLU A 31 14.52 -4.24 2.88
N LYS A 32 15.44 -4.16 3.86
CA LYS A 32 15.15 -3.49 5.14
C LYS A 32 14.86 -2.01 4.96
N VAL A 33 15.56 -1.32 4.05
CA VAL A 33 15.26 0.08 3.73
C VAL A 33 13.87 0.22 3.11
N LEU A 34 13.51 -0.64 2.16
CA LEU A 34 12.17 -0.64 1.56
C LEU A 34 11.07 -0.92 2.59
N LEU A 35 11.30 -1.86 3.51
CA LEU A 35 10.37 -2.18 4.59
C LEU A 35 10.12 -0.95 5.47
N MET A 36 11.18 -0.29 5.95
CA MET A 36 11.06 0.90 6.80
C MET A 36 10.31 2.05 6.10
N VAL A 37 10.53 2.26 4.79
CA VAL A 37 9.78 3.26 4.02
C VAL A 37 8.31 2.90 3.93
N THR A 38 8.02 1.62 3.66
CA THR A 38 6.66 1.11 3.53
C THR A 38 5.88 1.25 4.83
N GLU A 39 6.48 0.88 5.97
CA GLU A 39 5.86 1.02 7.28
C GLU A 39 5.50 2.47 7.59
N GLN A 40 6.44 3.39 7.38
CA GLN A 40 6.23 4.80 7.63
C GLN A 40 5.13 5.40 6.74
N MET A 41 5.10 5.04 5.45
CA MET A 41 4.06 5.51 4.53
C MET A 41 2.70 4.90 4.86
N ASN A 42 2.65 3.62 5.23
CA ASN A 42 1.43 2.96 5.68
C ASN A 42 0.87 3.61 6.95
N GLU A 43 1.71 4.00 7.90
CA GLU A 43 1.25 4.71 9.10
C GLU A 43 0.64 6.09 8.74
N SER A 44 1.26 6.81 7.81
CA SER A 44 0.74 8.08 7.29
C SER A 44 -0.62 7.91 6.58
N TYR A 45 -0.75 6.86 5.76
CA TYR A 45 -2.00 6.58 5.03
C TYR A 45 -3.12 6.06 5.93
N ARG A 46 -2.82 5.29 6.98
CA ARG A 46 -3.82 4.85 7.96
C ARG A 46 -4.54 6.02 8.63
N LYS A 47 -3.84 7.14 8.84
CA LYS A 47 -4.40 8.35 9.46
C LYS A 47 -5.28 9.17 8.49
N ARG A 48 -5.29 8.86 7.20
CA ARG A 48 -5.94 9.66 6.17
C ARG A 48 -7.06 8.88 5.47
N ILE A 49 -8.30 9.25 5.76
CA ILE A 49 -9.46 8.76 5.01
C ILE A 49 -9.45 9.43 3.63
N LEU A 50 -9.64 8.63 2.57
CA LEU A 50 -9.78 9.16 1.21
C LEU A 50 -11.00 10.11 1.14
N PRO A 51 -10.83 11.34 0.62
CA PRO A 51 -11.95 12.25 0.41
C PRO A 51 -13.03 11.56 -0.41
N ASN A 52 -14.30 11.74 -0.02
CA ASN A 52 -15.46 11.15 -0.71
C ASN A 52 -15.51 9.62 -0.76
N TRP A 53 -14.75 8.92 0.10
CA TRP A 53 -14.79 7.45 0.17
C TRP A 53 -16.21 6.89 0.34
N HIS A 54 -17.06 7.56 1.11
CA HIS A 54 -18.45 7.19 1.34
C HIS A 54 -19.30 7.21 0.05
N LEU A 55 -18.96 8.05 -0.94
CA LEU A 55 -19.66 8.11 -2.24
C LEU A 55 -19.22 6.96 -3.16
N SER A 56 -17.94 6.59 -3.10
CA SER A 56 -17.36 5.57 -3.99
C SER A 56 -17.56 4.14 -3.46
N LYS A 57 -17.61 3.96 -2.13
CA LYS A 57 -17.72 2.65 -1.47
C LYS A 57 -18.92 1.81 -1.97
N PRO A 58 -20.15 2.33 -2.08
CA PRO A 58 -21.30 1.54 -2.54
C PRO A 58 -21.14 1.02 -3.98
N ALA A 59 -20.57 1.84 -4.87
CA ALA A 59 -20.32 1.45 -6.25
C ALA A 59 -19.26 0.35 -6.35
N LEU A 60 -18.18 0.46 -5.56
CA LEU A 60 -17.12 -0.55 -5.49
C LEU A 60 -17.63 -1.87 -4.89
N GLU A 61 -18.48 -1.82 -3.87
CA GLU A 61 -19.09 -3.01 -3.27
C GLU A 61 -20.03 -3.72 -4.24
N LYS A 62 -20.81 -2.97 -5.04
CA LYS A 62 -21.63 -3.54 -6.11
C LYS A 62 -20.78 -4.26 -7.15
N MET A 63 -19.73 -3.59 -7.66
CA MET A 63 -18.78 -4.20 -8.62
C MET A 63 -18.09 -5.44 -8.04
N ARG A 64 -17.71 -5.41 -6.75
CA ARG A 64 -17.09 -6.54 -6.06
C ARG A 64 -18.05 -7.73 -5.99
N LYS A 65 -19.30 -7.52 -5.60
CA LYS A 65 -20.32 -8.58 -5.52
C LYS A 65 -20.61 -9.20 -6.87
N GLU A 66 -20.69 -8.39 -7.93
CA GLU A 66 -20.88 -8.87 -9.30
C GLU A 66 -19.71 -9.72 -9.78
N LYS A 67 -18.47 -9.35 -9.41
CA LYS A 67 -17.26 -10.03 -9.89
C LYS A 67 -16.83 -11.24 -9.06
N TYR A 68 -16.98 -11.20 -7.74
CA TYR A 68 -16.42 -12.19 -6.80
C TYR A 68 -17.49 -12.92 -5.98
N GLY A 69 -18.77 -12.57 -6.09
CA GLY A 69 -19.83 -13.14 -5.26
C GLY A 69 -19.83 -12.64 -3.81
N THR A 70 -20.65 -13.26 -2.95
CA THR A 70 -20.86 -12.86 -1.55
C THR A 70 -19.86 -13.52 -0.58
N GLU A 71 -19.06 -14.48 -1.03
CA GLU A 71 -18.12 -15.21 -0.17
C GLU A 71 -16.93 -14.33 0.20
N VAL A 72 -16.99 -13.81 1.43
CA VAL A 72 -15.89 -13.12 2.09
C VAL A 72 -14.99 -14.19 2.69
N ARG A 73 -13.84 -14.49 2.07
CA ARG A 73 -12.70 -14.99 2.84
C ARG A 73 -12.25 -13.85 3.75
N SER A 74 -12.68 -13.89 5.01
CA SER A 74 -12.08 -13.10 6.08
C SER A 74 -10.61 -13.49 6.22
N GLU A 75 -9.78 -12.52 6.60
CA GLU A 75 -8.32 -12.57 6.68
C GLU A 75 -7.75 -13.57 7.71
N GLU A 76 -8.53 -14.53 8.20
CA GLU A 76 -8.11 -15.52 9.21
C GLU A 76 -7.38 -16.74 8.60
N ALA A 77 -7.42 -16.93 7.28
CA ALA A 77 -6.86 -18.12 6.63
C ALA A 77 -5.38 -18.03 6.23
N LEU A 78 -4.61 -17.06 6.75
CA LEU A 78 -3.15 -16.95 6.50
C LEU A 78 -2.29 -17.17 7.76
N VAL A 79 -2.87 -17.65 8.86
CA VAL A 79 -2.13 -17.99 10.09
C VAL A 79 -2.04 -19.51 10.32
N GLU A 80 -2.58 -20.36 9.43
CA GLU A 80 -2.38 -21.81 9.55
C GLU A 80 -1.44 -22.37 8.48
N VAL A 81 -0.36 -22.95 9.04
CA VAL A 81 0.68 -23.86 8.50
C VAL A 81 1.91 -23.21 7.87
#